data_AF-A0A7J2I2Z4-F1
#
_entry.id   AF-A0A7J2I2Z4-F1
#
_cell.length_a   1.000
_cell.length_b   1.000
_cell.length_c   1.000
_cell.angle_alpha   90.00
_cell.angle_beta   90.00
_cell.angle_gamma   90.00
#
_symmetry.space_group_name_H-M   'P 1'
#
loop_
_entity.id
_entity.type
_entity.pdbx_description
1 polymer ?
#
loop_
_entity_poly.entity_id
_entity_poly.type
_entity_poly.pdbx_seq_one_letter_code
_entity_poly.pdbx_strand_id
1 'polypeptide(L)'
;MNVYERLKEWRYGLYRVKGQEINRLKFPEGVLLKLEPPEGCDTSMVEMQKALYVLWYYPGRFSFEIWKDKGIEFFFFSSRKTAEGVLKSQLEAVYPQVHIQRAEKNLPEITPGEIIACSYLKLYGQELSLRCAEDFRRDPYHHIFGAIRNFQGKAMIQILFEPLRRIPKDKLTIVAQKYGITTRAPLFRCLIRIMVATGNEEAAKDGCDALSTAFTVFDTGKAQLHPVPLSLSFPLINGPYQFLKKMNERRFSLLHKGFMISVPELAALVHLPSEKIGGVQYHRVELEPPSYIEW
;
A
#
# COMPACT_ATOMS: atom_id res chain seq x y z
N MET A 1 -0.71 25.61 -22.37
CA MET A 1 -0.36 25.62 -20.94
C MET A 1 0.80 26.55 -20.73
N ASN A 2 0.54 27.71 -20.12
CA ASN A 2 1.55 28.74 -19.84
C ASN A 2 2.51 28.23 -18.74
N VAL A 3 3.75 28.70 -18.73
CA VAL A 3 4.77 28.40 -17.70
C VAL A 3 4.24 28.67 -16.29
N TYR A 4 3.39 29.69 -16.13
CA TYR A 4 2.73 30.03 -14.87
C TYR A 4 1.83 28.90 -14.33
N GLU A 5 1.01 28.27 -15.18
CA GLU A 5 0.14 27.15 -14.79
C GLU A 5 0.97 25.94 -14.36
N ARG A 6 2.07 25.65 -15.08
CA ARG A 6 3.02 24.58 -14.71
C ARG A 6 3.66 24.83 -13.35
N LEU A 7 4.03 26.07 -13.06
CA LEU A 7 4.63 26.43 -11.76
C LEU A 7 3.60 26.37 -10.63
N LYS A 8 2.35 26.76 -10.89
CA LYS A 8 1.25 26.65 -9.93
C LYS A 8 0.94 25.18 -9.62
N GLU A 9 0.71 24.37 -10.65
CA GLU A 9 0.48 22.92 -10.52
C GLU A 9 1.63 22.25 -9.77
N TRP A 10 2.88 22.60 -10.11
CA TRP A 10 4.06 22.08 -9.43
C TRP A 10 4.13 22.47 -7.95
N ARG A 11 3.92 23.76 -7.62
CA ARG A 11 3.92 24.26 -6.23
C ARG A 11 2.91 23.51 -5.35
N TYR A 12 1.83 23.03 -5.93
CA TYR A 12 0.79 22.28 -5.21
C TYR A 12 0.90 20.76 -5.38
N GLY A 13 1.90 20.25 -6.12
CA GLY A 13 2.05 18.81 -6.35
C GLY A 13 0.92 18.20 -7.18
N LEU A 14 0.28 19.02 -8.00
CA LEU A 14 -0.83 18.66 -8.86
C LEU A 14 -0.36 18.45 -10.31
N TYR A 15 -1.11 17.66 -11.07
CA TYR A 15 -0.82 17.44 -12.47
C TYR A 15 -2.09 17.18 -13.29
N ARG A 16 -2.34 17.99 -14.31
CA ARG A 16 -3.43 17.73 -15.25
C ARG A 16 -3.03 16.72 -16.31
N VAL A 17 -3.75 15.59 -16.34
CA VAL A 17 -3.43 14.45 -17.20
C VAL A 17 -3.76 14.75 -18.65
N LYS A 18 -2.83 14.45 -19.56
CA LYS A 18 -3.06 14.59 -21.00
C LYS A 18 -3.40 13.24 -21.62
N GLY A 19 -4.25 13.24 -22.65
CA GLY A 19 -4.67 11.98 -23.30
C GLY A 19 -3.51 11.16 -23.87
N GLN A 20 -2.52 11.81 -24.47
CA GLN A 20 -1.33 11.13 -25.00
C GLN A 20 -0.46 10.45 -23.92
N GLU A 21 -0.57 10.90 -22.67
CA GLU A 21 0.23 10.39 -21.55
C GLU A 21 -0.38 9.12 -20.97
N ILE A 22 -1.72 9.07 -20.84
CA ILE A 22 -2.45 7.86 -20.43
C ILE A 22 -2.12 6.71 -21.37
N ASN A 23 -2.13 6.94 -22.68
CA ASN A 23 -1.82 5.93 -23.69
C ASN A 23 -0.38 5.38 -23.62
N ARG A 24 0.53 6.07 -22.91
CA ARG A 24 1.92 5.61 -22.70
C ARG A 24 2.07 4.73 -21.45
N LEU A 25 1.07 4.67 -20.58
CA LEU A 25 1.09 3.86 -19.37
C LEU A 25 0.77 2.40 -19.73
N LYS A 26 1.82 1.65 -20.08
CA LYS A 26 1.72 0.21 -20.42
C LYS A 26 1.56 -0.65 -19.17
N PHE A 27 1.08 -1.88 -19.36
CA PHE A 27 1.11 -2.91 -18.32
C PHE A 27 2.52 -3.09 -17.74
N PRO A 28 2.65 -3.27 -16.42
CA PRO A 28 3.94 -3.49 -15.79
C PRO A 28 4.58 -4.81 -16.23
N GLU A 29 5.91 -4.83 -16.26
CA GLU A 29 6.67 -6.07 -16.40
C GLU A 29 6.51 -6.93 -15.14
N GLY A 30 5.70 -7.99 -15.23
CA GLY A 30 5.43 -8.88 -14.11
C GLY A 30 4.07 -9.57 -14.25
N VAL A 31 3.46 -9.87 -13.11
CA VAL A 31 2.10 -10.39 -13.00
C VAL A 31 1.36 -9.53 -11.99
N LEU A 32 0.25 -8.94 -12.42
CA LEU A 32 -0.70 -8.22 -11.57
C LEU A 32 -1.95 -9.08 -11.45
N LEU A 33 -2.31 -9.43 -10.23
CA LEU A 33 -3.47 -10.25 -9.90
C LEU A 33 -4.52 -9.35 -9.25
N LYS A 34 -5.75 -9.41 -9.73
CA LYS A 34 -6.93 -8.86 -9.04
C LYS A 34 -7.39 -9.89 -8.01
N LEU A 35 -7.69 -9.40 -6.82
CA LEU A 35 -8.19 -10.19 -5.70
C LEU A 35 -9.62 -9.76 -5.39
N GLU A 36 -10.51 -10.74 -5.28
CA GLU A 36 -11.87 -10.53 -4.77
C GLU A 36 -11.95 -11.23 -3.41
N PRO A 37 -12.03 -10.45 -2.31
CA PRO A 37 -11.98 -11.01 -0.96
C PRO A 37 -13.18 -11.94 -0.73
N PRO A 38 -12.97 -13.07 -0.02
CA PRO A 38 -14.05 -13.98 0.33
C PRO A 38 -15.04 -13.32 1.31
N GLU A 39 -16.29 -13.78 1.32
CA GLU A 39 -17.27 -13.32 2.29
C GLU A 39 -16.91 -13.81 3.70
N GLY A 40 -16.58 -12.88 4.61
CA GLY A 40 -16.43 -13.17 6.05
C GLY A 40 -15.05 -13.68 6.50
N CYS A 41 -13.96 -13.04 6.08
CA CYS A 41 -12.61 -13.44 6.49
C CYS A 41 -12.15 -12.70 7.76
N ASP A 42 -12.29 -13.31 8.94
CA ASP A 42 -12.00 -12.63 10.22
C ASP A 42 -10.50 -12.56 10.60
N THR A 43 -9.60 -13.32 9.95
CA THR A 43 -8.21 -13.48 10.44
C THR A 43 -7.15 -13.39 9.34
N SER A 44 -7.00 -12.23 8.73
CA SER A 44 -6.12 -12.06 7.56
C SER A 44 -4.68 -11.67 7.88
N MET A 45 -4.43 -10.89 8.94
CA MET A 45 -3.09 -10.33 9.18
C MET A 45 -2.06 -11.37 9.65
N VAL A 46 -2.42 -12.24 10.60
CA VAL A 46 -1.48 -13.26 11.12
C VAL A 46 -1.13 -14.28 10.04
N GLU A 47 -2.12 -14.73 9.27
CA GLU A 47 -1.89 -15.65 8.16
C GLU A 47 -1.08 -15.00 7.04
N MET A 48 -1.30 -13.71 6.77
CA MET A 48 -0.46 -12.95 5.84
C MET A 48 1.01 -12.91 6.26
N GLN A 49 1.33 -12.98 7.56
CA GLN A 49 2.73 -13.10 8.00
C GLN A 49 3.38 -14.37 7.44
N LYS A 50 2.68 -15.52 7.43
CA LYS A 50 3.18 -16.78 6.88
C LYS A 50 3.46 -16.66 5.38
N ALA A 51 2.53 -16.07 4.64
CA ALA A 51 2.72 -15.79 3.21
C ALA A 51 3.94 -14.89 2.96
N LEU A 52 4.12 -13.84 3.77
CA LEU A 52 5.25 -12.93 3.66
C LEU A 52 6.58 -13.60 4.01
N TYR A 53 6.63 -14.52 4.99
CA TYR A 53 7.84 -15.31 5.24
C TYR A 53 8.23 -16.15 4.02
N VAL A 54 7.26 -16.77 3.33
CA VAL A 54 7.52 -17.49 2.08
C VAL A 54 8.00 -16.52 1.00
N LEU A 55 7.29 -15.41 0.77
CA LEU A 55 7.67 -14.40 -0.23
C LEU A 55 9.03 -13.76 0.04
N TRP A 56 9.48 -13.69 1.30
CA TRP A 56 10.82 -13.23 1.64
C TRP A 56 11.90 -14.09 0.97
N TYR A 57 11.67 -15.39 0.77
CA TYR A 57 12.58 -16.27 0.05
C TYR A 57 12.54 -16.11 -1.47
N TYR A 58 11.49 -15.50 -2.03
CA TYR A 58 11.38 -15.29 -3.48
C TYR A 58 12.05 -13.99 -3.92
N PRO A 59 12.93 -14.02 -4.94
CA PRO A 59 13.54 -12.81 -5.45
C PRO A 59 12.52 -11.99 -6.24
N GLY A 60 12.37 -10.71 -5.93
CA GLY A 60 11.49 -9.83 -6.69
C GLY A 60 10.98 -8.66 -5.89
N ARG A 61 10.23 -7.82 -6.59
CA ARG A 61 9.41 -6.76 -5.99
C ARG A 61 7.96 -7.21 -6.02
N PHE A 62 7.23 -6.82 -4.99
CA PHE A 62 5.82 -7.09 -4.84
C PHE A 62 5.10 -5.79 -4.53
N SER A 63 3.82 -5.70 -4.85
CA SER A 63 2.97 -4.66 -4.28
C SER A 63 1.61 -5.21 -3.90
N PHE A 64 1.08 -4.69 -2.80
CA PHE A 64 -0.35 -4.77 -2.49
C PHE A 64 -0.96 -3.41 -2.81
N GLU A 65 -2.09 -3.41 -3.52
CA GLU A 65 -2.71 -2.19 -4.03
C GLU A 65 -4.20 -2.17 -3.75
N ILE A 66 -4.69 -1.01 -3.31
CA ILE A 66 -6.11 -0.72 -3.10
C ILE A 66 -6.49 0.35 -4.10
N TRP A 67 -7.38 0.04 -5.01
CA TRP A 67 -7.85 0.97 -6.04
C TRP A 67 -9.27 1.39 -5.72
N LYS A 68 -9.56 2.68 -5.92
CA LYS A 68 -10.91 3.21 -5.98
C LYS A 68 -11.16 3.74 -7.38
N ASP A 69 -12.19 3.19 -8.00
CA ASP A 69 -12.75 3.70 -9.25
C ASP A 69 -14.30 3.74 -9.09
N LYS A 70 -15.04 2.83 -9.73
CA LYS A 70 -16.48 2.63 -9.47
C LYS A 70 -16.78 1.97 -8.11
N GLY A 71 -15.79 1.28 -7.57
CA GLY A 71 -15.82 0.58 -6.28
C GLY A 71 -14.40 0.46 -5.73
N ILE A 72 -14.24 -0.29 -4.63
CA ILE A 72 -12.93 -0.61 -4.07
C ILE A 72 -12.48 -1.97 -4.61
N GLU A 73 -11.31 -2.02 -5.21
CA GLU A 73 -10.72 -3.22 -5.80
C GLU A 73 -9.32 -3.47 -5.20
N PHE A 74 -8.92 -4.74 -5.11
CA PHE A 74 -7.64 -5.15 -4.52
C PHE A 74 -6.77 -5.84 -5.56
N PHE A 75 -5.47 -5.54 -5.50
CA PHE A 75 -4.51 -6.14 -6.40
C PHE A 75 -3.23 -6.55 -5.69
N PHE A 76 -2.62 -7.61 -6.18
CA PHE A 76 -1.30 -8.07 -5.77
C PHE A 76 -0.40 -8.23 -6.99
N PHE A 77 0.77 -7.63 -6.95
CA PHE A 77 1.75 -7.65 -8.02
C PHE A 77 2.98 -8.46 -7.63
N SER A 78 3.59 -9.12 -8.62
CA SER A 78 4.99 -9.56 -8.56
C SER A 78 5.73 -9.14 -9.82
N SER A 79 6.96 -8.63 -9.66
CA SER A 79 7.86 -8.32 -10.77
C SER A 79 8.41 -9.56 -11.48
N ARG A 80 8.19 -10.76 -10.93
CA ARG A 80 8.63 -12.02 -11.54
C ARG A 80 7.41 -12.84 -11.95
N LYS A 81 7.28 -13.11 -13.24
CA LYS A 81 6.20 -13.96 -13.77
C LYS A 81 6.22 -15.37 -13.19
N THR A 82 7.41 -15.90 -12.88
CA THR A 82 7.59 -17.21 -12.25
C THR A 82 7.04 -17.29 -10.84
N ALA A 83 6.79 -16.16 -10.17
CA ALA A 83 6.23 -16.14 -8.82
C ALA A 83 4.69 -16.22 -8.80
N GLU A 84 4.02 -16.24 -9.96
CA GLU A 84 2.55 -16.26 -10.02
C GLU A 84 1.93 -17.45 -9.28
N GLY A 85 2.41 -18.67 -9.53
CA GLY A 85 1.86 -19.88 -8.90
C GLY A 85 2.04 -19.88 -7.37
N VAL A 86 3.21 -19.44 -6.92
CA VAL A 86 3.50 -19.32 -5.49
C VAL A 86 2.64 -18.22 -4.86
N LEU A 87 2.52 -17.07 -5.51
CA LEU A 87 1.72 -15.96 -5.01
C LEU A 87 0.25 -16.36 -4.87
N LYS A 88 -0.31 -17.02 -5.89
CA LYS A 88 -1.69 -17.56 -5.84
C LYS A 88 -1.86 -18.53 -4.69
N SER A 89 -0.98 -19.54 -4.59
CA SER A 89 -1.04 -20.55 -3.53
C SER A 89 -0.93 -19.93 -2.13
N GLN A 90 -0.06 -18.93 -1.93
CA GLN A 90 0.04 -18.25 -0.64
C GLN A 90 -1.20 -17.41 -0.33
N LEU A 91 -1.75 -16.70 -1.31
CA LEU A 91 -2.97 -15.92 -1.11
C LEU A 91 -4.19 -16.81 -0.85
N GLU A 92 -4.33 -17.93 -1.54
CA GLU A 92 -5.38 -18.93 -1.31
C GLU A 92 -5.27 -19.60 0.06
N ALA A 93 -4.04 -19.78 0.56
CA ALA A 93 -3.81 -20.29 1.91
C ALA A 93 -4.20 -19.27 3.00
N VAL A 94 -3.98 -17.98 2.77
CA VAL A 94 -4.38 -16.90 3.70
C VAL A 94 -5.89 -16.64 3.63
N TYR A 95 -6.45 -16.69 2.43
CA TYR A 95 -7.85 -16.36 2.13
C TYR A 95 -8.52 -17.54 1.45
N PRO A 96 -9.05 -18.51 2.22
CA PRO A 96 -9.87 -19.56 1.64
C PRO A 96 -10.98 -18.94 0.79
N GLN A 97 -11.17 -19.44 -0.44
CA GLN A 97 -12.18 -18.95 -1.39
C GLN A 97 -11.94 -17.55 -1.99
N VAL A 98 -10.75 -16.96 -1.84
CA VAL A 98 -10.41 -15.76 -2.62
C VAL A 98 -10.47 -16.07 -4.11
N HIS A 99 -11.14 -15.22 -4.88
CA HIS A 99 -11.10 -15.33 -6.34
C HIS A 99 -9.92 -14.51 -6.86
N ILE A 100 -9.01 -15.19 -7.59
CA ILE A 100 -7.78 -14.60 -8.10
C ILE A 100 -7.73 -14.71 -9.62
N GLN A 101 -7.65 -13.55 -10.28
CA GLN A 101 -7.52 -13.48 -11.73
C GLN A 101 -6.43 -12.48 -12.14
N ARG A 102 -5.90 -12.60 -13.37
CA ARG A 102 -4.98 -11.58 -13.88
C ARG A 102 -5.74 -10.28 -14.13
N ALA A 103 -5.14 -9.16 -13.77
CA ALA A 103 -5.75 -7.86 -13.94
C ALA A 103 -5.89 -7.49 -15.43
N GLU A 104 -7.05 -6.97 -15.80
CA GLU A 104 -7.35 -6.48 -17.16
C GLU A 104 -6.97 -5.00 -17.35
N LYS A 105 -6.67 -4.30 -16.24
CA LYS A 105 -6.17 -2.92 -16.21
C LYS A 105 -4.90 -2.87 -15.37
N ASN A 106 -4.06 -1.87 -15.63
CA ASN A 106 -2.80 -1.62 -14.91
C ASN A 106 -2.87 -0.44 -13.93
N LEU A 107 -3.92 0.37 -14.00
CA LEU A 107 -4.21 1.50 -13.11
C LEU A 107 -5.73 1.70 -13.02
N PRO A 108 -6.24 2.48 -12.05
CA PRO A 108 -7.58 3.06 -12.12
C PRO A 108 -7.80 3.80 -13.44
N GLU A 109 -9.04 3.89 -13.91
CA GLU A 109 -9.36 4.45 -15.23
C GLU A 109 -9.26 5.98 -15.27
N ILE A 110 -8.05 6.52 -15.28
CA ILE A 110 -7.80 7.97 -15.32
C ILE A 110 -8.18 8.53 -16.70
N THR A 111 -9.01 9.57 -16.71
CA THR A 111 -9.47 10.22 -17.94
C THR A 111 -8.67 11.49 -18.26
N PRO A 112 -8.48 11.83 -19.54
CA PRO A 112 -7.82 13.08 -19.92
C PRO A 112 -8.51 14.30 -19.29
N GLY A 113 -7.72 15.23 -18.76
CA GLY A 113 -8.22 16.45 -18.11
C GLY A 113 -8.41 16.34 -16.59
N GLU A 114 -8.44 15.13 -16.03
CA GLU A 114 -8.39 14.94 -14.58
C GLU A 114 -7.09 15.48 -13.98
N ILE A 115 -7.19 15.98 -12.76
CA ILE A 115 -6.08 16.47 -11.96
C ILE A 115 -5.67 15.35 -11.01
N ILE A 116 -4.39 15.04 -11.03
CA ILE A 116 -3.77 14.08 -10.14
C ILE A 116 -3.02 14.79 -9.03
N ALA A 117 -3.21 14.32 -7.80
CA ALA A 117 -2.32 14.58 -6.68
C ALA A 117 -1.67 13.26 -6.23
N CYS A 118 -0.40 13.33 -5.87
CA CYS A 118 0.37 12.17 -5.45
C CYS A 118 1.17 12.47 -4.19
N SER A 119 1.33 11.48 -3.33
CA SER A 119 2.19 11.51 -2.16
C SER A 119 2.88 10.16 -1.96
N TYR A 120 3.92 10.14 -1.15
CA TYR A 120 4.41 8.92 -0.54
C TYR A 120 4.58 9.13 0.95
N LEU A 121 4.54 8.04 1.71
CA LEU A 121 4.77 8.10 3.14
C LEU A 121 6.24 7.83 3.44
N LYS A 122 6.82 8.69 4.28
CA LYS A 122 8.15 8.52 4.83
C LYS A 122 8.05 8.18 6.30
N LEU A 123 8.80 7.18 6.73
CA LEU A 123 8.93 6.85 8.13
C LEU A 123 9.87 7.85 8.83
N TYR A 124 9.38 8.42 9.93
CA TYR A 124 10.16 9.21 10.88
C TYR A 124 10.24 8.45 12.21
N GLY A 125 11.39 8.51 12.88
CA GLY A 125 11.64 7.77 14.12
C GLY A 125 12.32 6.41 13.88
N GLN A 126 12.05 5.46 14.78
CA GLN A 126 12.70 4.16 14.81
C GLN A 126 12.05 3.18 13.82
N GLU A 127 12.83 2.68 12.86
CA GLU A 127 12.40 1.57 11.99
C GLU A 127 12.06 0.33 12.81
N LEU A 128 11.21 -0.54 12.25
CA LEU A 128 10.72 -1.75 12.92
C LEU A 128 9.91 -1.49 14.19
N SER A 129 9.27 -0.32 14.28
CA SER A 129 8.42 0.08 15.40
C SER A 129 7.06 0.65 14.98
N LEU A 130 6.54 0.27 13.81
CA LEU A 130 5.13 0.49 13.45
C LEU A 130 4.24 -0.53 14.17
N ARG A 131 2.94 -0.24 14.26
CA ARG A 131 1.97 -1.19 14.81
C ARG A 131 1.85 -2.44 13.95
N CYS A 132 1.71 -3.59 14.60
CA CYS A 132 1.40 -4.88 13.99
C CYS A 132 0.02 -5.39 14.42
N ALA A 133 -0.36 -6.58 13.95
CA ALA A 133 -1.71 -7.15 14.14
C ALA A 133 -2.16 -7.14 15.61
N GLU A 134 -1.23 -7.44 16.51
CA GLU A 134 -1.44 -7.55 17.95
C GLU A 134 -1.74 -6.20 18.63
N ASP A 135 -1.37 -5.09 18.00
CA ASP A 135 -1.61 -3.73 18.52
C ASP A 135 -3.02 -3.21 18.21
N PHE A 136 -3.75 -3.89 17.32
CA PHE A 136 -5.03 -3.41 16.80
C PHE A 136 -6.21 -4.13 17.45
N ARG A 137 -7.13 -3.35 18.03
CA ARG A 137 -8.43 -3.87 18.52
C ARG A 137 -9.45 -4.11 17.39
N ARG A 138 -9.25 -3.47 16.24
CA ARG A 138 -10.09 -3.54 15.03
C ARG A 138 -9.19 -3.40 13.81
N ASP A 139 -9.63 -3.88 12.66
CA ASP A 139 -8.86 -3.78 11.41
C ASP A 139 -8.46 -2.32 11.12
N PRO A 140 -7.15 -2.01 10.96
CA PRO A 140 -6.69 -0.65 10.70
C PRO A 140 -7.21 -0.09 9.37
N TYR A 141 -7.64 -0.94 8.41
CA TYR A 141 -8.22 -0.45 7.17
C TYR A 141 -9.57 0.24 7.34
N HIS A 142 -10.24 0.15 8.49
CA HIS A 142 -11.44 0.94 8.75
C HIS A 142 -11.20 2.44 8.50
N HIS A 143 -10.05 2.97 8.95
CA HIS A 143 -9.68 4.37 8.74
C HIS A 143 -9.37 4.69 7.28
N ILE A 144 -8.61 3.79 6.62
CA ILE A 144 -8.23 3.94 5.20
C ILE A 144 -9.48 3.90 4.32
N PHE A 145 -10.42 2.98 4.58
CA PHE A 145 -11.65 2.90 3.81
C PHE A 145 -12.61 4.04 4.10
N GLY A 146 -12.66 4.55 5.33
CA GLY A 146 -13.36 5.79 5.63
C GLY A 146 -12.88 6.92 4.72
N ALA A 147 -11.57 7.14 4.66
CA ALA A 147 -10.97 8.17 3.81
C ALA A 147 -11.21 7.90 2.30
N ILE A 148 -10.99 6.66 1.83
CA ILE A 148 -11.15 6.33 0.41
C ILE A 148 -12.60 6.44 -0.04
N ARG A 149 -13.58 6.03 0.78
CA ARG A 149 -15.00 6.08 0.42
C ARG A 149 -15.51 7.52 0.34
N ASN A 150 -15.07 8.38 1.26
CA ASN A 150 -15.48 9.77 1.31
C ASN A 150 -14.90 10.61 0.15
N PHE A 151 -13.79 10.17 -0.44
CA PHE A 151 -13.21 10.85 -1.59
C PHE A 151 -14.06 10.69 -2.87
N GLN A 152 -14.51 11.81 -3.45
CA GLN A 152 -15.29 11.83 -4.70
C GLN A 152 -14.34 11.89 -5.92
N GLY A 153 -13.71 10.77 -6.21
CA GLY A 153 -12.78 10.60 -7.33
C GLY A 153 -12.16 9.21 -7.35
N LYS A 154 -11.09 9.05 -8.14
CA LYS A 154 -10.35 7.79 -8.29
C LYS A 154 -9.12 7.81 -7.40
N ALA A 155 -8.78 6.69 -6.78
CA ALA A 155 -7.59 6.61 -5.93
C ALA A 155 -6.82 5.31 -6.14
N MET A 156 -5.53 5.35 -5.83
CA MET A 156 -4.67 4.19 -5.77
C MET A 156 -3.75 4.33 -4.57
N ILE A 157 -3.83 3.38 -3.65
CA ILE A 157 -2.86 3.17 -2.59
C ILE A 157 -2.00 1.98 -3.01
N GLN A 158 -0.68 2.15 -3.01
CA GLN A 158 0.28 1.11 -3.36
C GLN A 158 1.29 0.95 -2.23
N ILE A 159 1.30 -0.22 -1.59
CA ILE A 159 2.37 -0.65 -0.70
C ILE A 159 3.33 -1.49 -1.52
N LEU A 160 4.44 -0.89 -1.95
CA LEU A 160 5.50 -1.54 -2.73
C LEU A 160 6.57 -2.09 -1.78
N PHE A 161 6.93 -3.37 -1.91
CA PHE A 161 7.93 -3.99 -1.04
C PHE A 161 8.83 -4.99 -1.77
N GLU A 162 10.03 -5.19 -1.24
CA GLU A 162 11.00 -6.19 -1.72
C GLU A 162 11.81 -6.78 -0.56
N PRO A 163 12.18 -8.07 -0.61
CA PRO A 163 12.97 -8.69 0.45
C PRO A 163 14.32 -8.00 0.64
N LEU A 164 14.62 -7.59 1.87
CA LEU A 164 15.88 -6.96 2.23
C LEU A 164 16.92 -8.05 2.57
N ARG A 165 17.65 -8.51 1.54
CA ARG A 165 18.65 -9.59 1.68
C ARG A 165 19.92 -9.18 2.41
N ARG A 166 20.22 -7.88 2.43
CA ARG A 166 21.36 -7.30 3.11
C ARG A 166 20.91 -6.14 3.98
N ILE A 167 21.08 -6.30 5.28
CA ILE A 167 20.78 -5.25 6.25
C ILE A 167 21.87 -4.16 6.15
N PRO A 168 21.49 -2.88 5.99
CA PRO A 168 22.44 -1.77 6.02
C PRO A 168 23.22 -1.73 7.35
N LYS A 169 24.52 -1.41 7.29
CA LYS A 169 25.39 -1.44 8.49
C LYS A 169 24.89 -0.53 9.60
N ASP A 170 24.38 0.64 9.23
CA ASP A 170 23.78 1.65 10.13
C ASP A 170 22.47 1.18 10.78
N LYS A 171 21.89 0.07 10.32
CA LYS A 171 20.63 -0.50 10.83
C LYS A 171 20.83 -1.76 11.66
N LEU A 172 22.05 -2.32 11.72
CA LEU A 172 22.33 -3.58 12.42
C LEU A 172 21.96 -3.52 13.90
N THR A 173 22.19 -2.39 14.58
CA THR A 173 21.83 -2.22 16.00
C THR A 173 20.33 -2.35 16.22
N ILE A 174 19.52 -1.73 15.37
CA ILE A 174 18.04 -1.79 15.47
C ILE A 174 17.56 -3.22 15.22
N VAL A 175 18.13 -3.91 14.22
CA VAL A 175 17.80 -5.32 13.97
C VAL A 175 18.21 -6.21 15.14
N ALA A 176 19.40 -6.00 15.70
CA ALA A 176 19.90 -6.77 16.84
C ALA A 176 19.03 -6.60 18.09
N GLN A 177 18.51 -5.40 18.33
CA GLN A 177 17.56 -5.13 19.41
C GLN A 177 16.24 -5.88 19.24
N LYS A 178 15.74 -6.03 18.01
CA LYS A 178 14.43 -6.68 17.74
C LYS A 178 14.52 -8.20 17.61
N TYR A 179 15.58 -8.71 16.98
CA TYR A 179 15.73 -10.13 16.62
C TYR A 179 16.91 -10.84 17.28
N GLY A 180 17.64 -10.16 18.17
CA GLY A 180 18.93 -10.65 18.65
C GLY A 180 20.04 -10.56 17.59
N ILE A 181 21.25 -11.00 17.92
CA ILE A 181 22.40 -10.95 17.02
C ILE A 181 22.17 -11.94 15.87
N THR A 182 21.63 -11.44 14.76
CA THR A 182 21.43 -12.21 13.52
C THR A 182 21.86 -11.40 12.30
N THR A 183 22.42 -12.09 11.31
CA THR A 183 22.73 -11.52 9.99
C THR A 183 21.60 -11.73 8.99
N ARG A 184 20.56 -12.51 9.36
CA ARG A 184 19.40 -12.81 8.54
C ARG A 184 18.13 -12.61 9.36
N ALA A 185 17.46 -11.50 9.08
CA ALA A 185 16.12 -11.24 9.57
C ALA A 185 15.17 -11.12 8.37
N PRO A 186 13.93 -11.63 8.47
CA PRO A 186 12.92 -11.55 7.42
C PRO A 186 12.36 -10.13 7.33
N LEU A 187 13.17 -9.24 6.77
CA LEU A 187 12.89 -7.83 6.63
C LEU A 187 12.64 -7.49 5.17
N PHE A 188 11.83 -6.46 4.96
CA PHE A 188 11.52 -5.92 3.65
C PHE A 188 11.92 -4.45 3.59
N ARG A 189 12.27 -3.99 2.40
CA ARG A 189 12.20 -2.57 2.08
C ARG A 189 10.77 -2.28 1.63
N CYS A 190 10.12 -1.30 2.25
CA CYS A 190 8.74 -0.91 1.98
C CYS A 190 8.64 0.56 1.56
N LEU A 191 7.70 0.87 0.67
CA LEU A 191 7.34 2.22 0.27
C LEU A 191 5.83 2.30 0.01
N ILE A 192 5.15 3.17 0.75
CA ILE A 192 3.72 3.42 0.60
C ILE A 192 3.54 4.65 -0.29
N ARG A 193 2.70 4.53 -1.30
CA ARG A 193 2.43 5.57 -2.30
C ARG A 193 0.95 5.75 -2.47
N ILE A 194 0.54 6.98 -2.67
CA ILE A 194 -0.86 7.36 -2.82
C ILE A 194 -0.96 8.24 -4.06
N MET A 195 -2.00 7.97 -4.84
CA MET A 195 -2.40 8.77 -5.98
C MET A 195 -3.91 8.95 -5.91
N VAL A 196 -4.37 10.15 -6.19
CA VAL A 196 -5.78 10.45 -6.41
C VAL A 196 -5.96 11.21 -7.71
N ALA A 197 -7.09 11.01 -8.39
CA ALA A 197 -7.48 11.69 -9.61
C ALA A 197 -8.93 12.17 -9.52
N THR A 198 -9.17 13.44 -9.86
CA THR A 198 -10.51 14.04 -9.89
C THR A 198 -10.53 15.26 -10.82
N GLY A 199 -11.71 15.79 -11.16
CA GLY A 199 -11.85 16.99 -11.98
C GLY A 199 -11.55 18.32 -11.26
N ASN A 200 -11.33 18.28 -9.93
CA ASN A 200 -11.20 19.47 -9.07
C ASN A 200 -9.84 19.50 -8.35
N GLU A 201 -9.12 20.64 -8.40
CA GLU A 201 -7.77 20.79 -7.82
C GLU A 201 -7.76 20.64 -6.29
N GLU A 202 -8.72 21.26 -5.62
CA GLU A 202 -8.86 21.24 -4.15
C GLU A 202 -9.23 19.84 -3.67
N ALA A 203 -10.21 19.21 -4.32
CA ALA A 203 -10.58 17.83 -4.00
C ALA A 203 -9.40 16.86 -4.21
N ALA A 204 -8.58 17.03 -5.25
CA ALA A 204 -7.40 16.20 -5.45
C ALA A 204 -6.40 16.36 -4.30
N LYS A 205 -6.16 17.58 -3.86
CA LYS A 205 -5.27 17.85 -2.74
C LYS A 205 -5.81 17.25 -1.44
N ASP A 206 -7.04 17.58 -1.08
CA ASP A 206 -7.66 17.15 0.17
C ASP A 206 -7.83 15.63 0.22
N GLY A 207 -8.16 15.00 -0.90
CA GLY A 207 -8.24 13.54 -1.02
C GLY A 207 -6.88 12.87 -0.80
N CYS A 208 -5.80 13.43 -1.37
CA CYS A 208 -4.45 12.92 -1.17
C CYS A 208 -4.00 13.07 0.29
N ASP A 209 -4.26 14.23 0.90
CA ASP A 209 -3.91 14.53 2.30
C ASP A 209 -4.70 13.63 3.26
N ALA A 210 -6.01 13.46 3.04
CA ALA A 210 -6.87 12.61 3.85
C ALA A 210 -6.44 11.13 3.78
N LEU A 211 -6.20 10.61 2.57
CA LEU A 211 -5.73 9.23 2.39
C LEU A 211 -4.36 9.01 3.00
N SER A 212 -3.46 9.99 2.90
CA SER A 212 -2.13 9.89 3.51
C SER A 212 -2.21 9.91 5.03
N THR A 213 -3.05 10.77 5.59
CA THR A 213 -3.25 10.90 7.04
C THR A 213 -3.90 9.66 7.64
N ALA A 214 -4.72 8.92 6.88
CA ALA A 214 -5.33 7.68 7.34
C ALA A 214 -4.31 6.61 7.77
N PHE A 215 -3.07 6.68 7.28
CA PHE A 215 -2.00 5.77 7.69
C PHE A 215 -1.40 6.06 9.07
N THR A 216 -1.74 7.19 9.71
CA THR A 216 -1.31 7.48 11.10
C THR A 216 -1.86 6.45 12.10
N VAL A 217 -2.86 5.65 11.71
CA VAL A 217 -3.34 4.50 12.50
C VAL A 217 -2.23 3.49 12.82
N PHE A 218 -1.20 3.40 11.97
CA PHE A 218 -0.04 2.51 12.15
C PHE A 218 1.09 3.10 13.00
N ASP A 219 0.97 4.37 13.39
CA ASP A 219 2.00 5.06 14.15
C ASP A 219 2.11 4.54 15.59
N THR A 220 3.30 4.68 16.14
CA THR A 220 3.59 4.45 17.56
C THR A 220 4.28 5.67 18.16
N GLY A 221 4.51 5.66 19.48
CA GLY A 221 5.33 6.68 20.13
C GLY A 221 6.79 6.72 19.65
N LYS A 222 7.24 5.70 18.88
CA LYS A 222 8.61 5.59 18.39
C LYS A 222 8.74 5.80 16.88
N ALA A 223 7.66 5.64 16.12
CA ALA A 223 7.68 5.69 14.67
C ALA A 223 6.38 6.29 14.11
N GLN A 224 6.52 7.16 13.11
CA GLN A 224 5.40 7.86 12.50
C GLN A 224 5.53 7.90 10.98
N LEU A 225 4.43 7.66 10.28
CA LEU A 225 4.31 7.79 8.83
C LEU A 225 3.86 9.21 8.47
N HIS A 226 4.77 9.98 7.88
CA HIS A 226 4.47 11.34 7.46
C HIS A 226 4.29 11.42 5.93
N PRO A 227 3.25 12.11 5.44
CA PRO A 227 3.12 12.40 4.02
C PRO A 227 4.26 13.30 3.55
N VAL A 228 4.86 12.95 2.41
CA VAL A 228 5.76 13.83 1.68
C VAL A 228 5.06 14.25 0.38
N PRO A 229 4.60 15.50 0.27
CA PRO A 229 3.99 15.98 -0.95
C PRO A 229 5.04 16.12 -2.05
N LEU A 230 4.67 15.79 -3.29
CA LEU A 230 5.58 15.89 -4.43
C LEU A 230 5.88 17.34 -4.86
N SER A 231 5.16 18.33 -4.32
CA SER A 231 5.46 19.75 -4.52
C SER A 231 6.89 20.15 -4.12
N LEU A 232 7.51 19.37 -3.22
CA LEU A 232 8.88 19.57 -2.76
C LEU A 232 9.94 18.95 -3.68
N SER A 233 9.54 18.31 -4.78
CA SER A 233 10.44 17.61 -5.70
C SER A 233 10.63 18.36 -7.02
N PHE A 234 11.85 18.38 -7.59
CA PHE A 234 12.12 19.09 -8.85
C PHE A 234 11.19 18.65 -10.01
N PRO A 235 10.54 19.58 -10.75
CA PRO A 235 9.41 19.30 -11.63
C PRO A 235 9.74 18.36 -12.80
N LEU A 236 10.98 18.41 -13.31
CA LEU A 236 11.40 17.65 -14.48
C LEU A 236 11.76 16.18 -14.17
N ILE A 237 12.11 15.86 -12.91
CA ILE A 237 12.64 14.55 -12.53
C ILE A 237 11.63 13.76 -11.67
N ASN A 238 10.74 14.45 -10.94
CA ASN A 238 9.87 13.83 -9.93
C ASN A 238 8.45 14.46 -9.85
N GLY A 239 7.94 15.05 -10.94
CA GLY A 239 6.56 15.54 -10.95
C GLY A 239 5.52 14.42 -10.75
N PRO A 240 4.25 14.77 -10.42
CA PRO A 240 3.20 13.79 -10.11
C PRO A 240 2.95 12.77 -11.22
N TYR A 241 3.08 13.16 -12.50
CA TYR A 241 3.00 12.22 -13.62
C TYR A 241 4.14 11.20 -13.65
N GLN A 242 5.38 11.62 -13.40
CA GLN A 242 6.52 10.70 -13.32
C GLN A 242 6.37 9.76 -12.11
N PHE A 243 5.78 10.26 -11.03
CA PHE A 243 5.45 9.43 -9.88
C PHE A 243 4.37 8.40 -10.21
N LEU A 244 3.27 8.80 -10.87
CA LEU A 244 2.25 7.89 -11.40
C LEU A 244 2.88 6.85 -12.33
N LYS A 245 3.76 7.25 -13.25
CA LYS A 245 4.47 6.33 -14.14
C LYS A 245 5.27 5.29 -13.34
N LYS A 246 5.98 5.71 -12.29
CA LYS A 246 6.73 4.79 -11.41
C LYS A 246 5.81 3.88 -10.57
N MET A 247 4.62 4.36 -10.17
CA MET A 247 3.59 3.54 -9.55
C MET A 247 3.06 2.49 -10.53
N ASN A 248 2.76 2.90 -11.77
CA ASN A 248 2.32 2.02 -12.85
C ASN A 248 3.38 0.95 -13.20
N GLU A 249 4.66 1.32 -13.17
CA GLU A 249 5.75 0.38 -13.40
C GLU A 249 6.05 -0.51 -12.19
N ARG A 250 5.46 -0.22 -11.01
CA ARG A 250 5.75 -0.89 -9.72
C ARG A 250 7.26 -0.91 -9.41
N ARG A 251 7.93 0.22 -9.66
CA ARG A 251 9.38 0.37 -9.47
C ARG A 251 9.69 1.31 -8.32
N PHE A 252 10.69 0.98 -7.51
CA PHE A 252 11.26 1.92 -6.55
C PHE A 252 11.90 3.10 -7.30
N SER A 253 11.63 4.31 -6.83
CA SER A 253 12.36 5.49 -7.33
C SER A 253 13.76 5.48 -6.75
N LEU A 254 14.77 5.86 -7.54
CA LEU A 254 16.13 6.07 -7.04
C LEU A 254 16.18 7.10 -5.89
N LEU A 255 15.23 8.04 -5.89
CA LEU A 255 15.18 9.17 -4.94
C LEU A 255 14.27 8.91 -3.74
N HIS A 256 13.38 7.92 -3.81
CA HIS A 256 12.48 7.58 -2.71
C HIS A 256 13.03 6.35 -2.00
N LYS A 257 13.83 6.61 -0.96
CA LYS A 257 14.30 5.58 -0.04
C LYS A 257 13.08 5.09 0.76
N GLY A 258 12.63 3.88 0.44
CA GLY A 258 11.71 3.15 1.31
C GLY A 258 12.36 2.91 2.67
N PHE A 259 11.58 2.44 3.62
CA PHE A 259 12.05 2.14 4.97
C PHE A 259 12.08 0.63 5.20
N MET A 260 12.89 0.21 6.18
CA MET A 260 12.93 -1.19 6.60
C MET A 260 11.67 -1.51 7.43
N ILE A 261 11.01 -2.61 7.09
CA ILE A 261 9.81 -3.09 7.78
C ILE A 261 9.94 -4.58 8.08
N SER A 262 9.40 -5.02 9.20
CA SER A 262 9.31 -6.44 9.56
C SER A 262 8.10 -7.12 8.91
N VAL A 263 8.11 -8.46 8.91
CA VAL A 263 6.96 -9.25 8.45
C VAL A 263 5.67 -8.91 9.20
N PRO A 264 5.62 -8.85 10.55
CA PRO A 264 4.38 -8.52 11.26
C PRO A 264 3.82 -7.13 10.93
N GLU A 265 4.69 -6.11 10.84
CA GLU A 265 4.29 -4.75 10.47
C GLU A 265 3.82 -4.68 9.01
N LEU A 266 4.51 -5.37 8.11
CA LEU A 266 4.11 -5.41 6.70
C LEU A 266 2.78 -6.14 6.53
N ALA A 267 2.55 -7.22 7.27
CA ALA A 267 1.30 -7.98 7.22
C ALA A 267 0.09 -7.13 7.59
N ALA A 268 0.23 -6.23 8.58
CA ALA A 268 -0.81 -5.26 8.93
C ALA A 268 -1.06 -4.19 7.84
N LEU A 269 -0.12 -4.03 6.90
CA LEU A 269 -0.24 -3.11 5.77
C LEU A 269 -0.67 -3.77 4.46
N VAL A 270 -0.62 -5.10 4.35
CA VAL A 270 -0.83 -5.81 3.07
C VAL A 270 -1.81 -6.99 3.15
N HIS A 271 -2.77 -6.93 4.08
CA HIS A 271 -3.85 -7.90 4.17
C HIS A 271 -5.08 -7.47 3.35
N LEU A 272 -5.93 -8.42 2.98
CA LEU A 272 -7.32 -8.11 2.66
C LEU A 272 -8.07 -7.83 3.97
N PRO A 273 -8.92 -6.80 3.98
CA PRO A 273 -9.64 -6.41 5.19
C PRO A 273 -10.66 -7.46 5.61
N SER A 274 -10.88 -7.56 6.93
CA SER A 274 -11.83 -8.54 7.48
C SER A 274 -13.29 -8.08 7.44
N GLU A 275 -13.55 -6.78 7.56
CA GLU A 275 -14.92 -6.24 7.56
C GLU A 275 -15.48 -6.10 6.14
N LYS A 276 -16.74 -6.54 5.94
CA LYS A 276 -17.47 -6.32 4.68
C LYS A 276 -17.46 -4.84 4.30
N ILE A 277 -16.84 -4.54 3.17
CA ILE A 277 -16.74 -3.18 2.64
C ILE A 277 -18.08 -2.79 1.98
N GLY A 278 -19.14 -2.49 2.74
CA GLY A 278 -20.43 -2.18 2.07
C GLY A 278 -21.73 -2.15 2.88
N GLY A 279 -21.72 -1.87 4.19
CA GLY A 279 -22.95 -1.46 4.88
C GLY A 279 -23.94 -2.56 5.28
N VAL A 280 -23.55 -3.83 5.30
CA VAL A 280 -24.33 -4.86 6.03
C VAL A 280 -23.70 -5.03 7.41
N GLN A 281 -24.45 -4.67 8.46
CA GLN A 281 -24.09 -4.96 9.85
C GLN A 281 -24.18 -6.47 10.08
N TYR A 282 -23.14 -7.06 10.65
CA TYR A 282 -23.22 -8.38 11.26
C TYR A 282 -22.99 -8.23 12.75
N HIS A 283 -23.84 -8.90 13.53
CA HIS A 283 -23.77 -8.91 14.98
C HIS A 283 -22.40 -9.43 15.43
N ARG A 284 -21.82 -8.67 16.36
CA ARG A 284 -20.72 -9.08 17.23
C ARG A 284 -21.07 -10.45 17.82
N VAL A 285 -20.38 -11.51 17.43
CA VAL A 285 -20.33 -12.71 18.27
C VAL A 285 -19.39 -12.36 19.40
N GLU A 286 -19.94 -11.93 20.53
CA GLU A 286 -19.20 -11.90 21.78
C GLU A 286 -18.87 -13.36 22.12
N LEU A 287 -17.65 -13.78 21.81
CA LEU A 287 -17.11 -15.00 22.39
C LEU A 287 -16.92 -14.73 23.87
N GLU A 288 -17.86 -15.20 24.69
CA GLU A 288 -17.63 -15.30 26.12
C GLU A 288 -16.38 -16.15 26.35
N PRO A 289 -15.45 -15.72 27.21
CA PRO A 289 -14.29 -16.53 27.56
C PRO A 289 -14.79 -17.86 28.14
N PRO A 290 -14.14 -19.00 27.80
CA PRO A 290 -14.56 -20.29 28.32
C PRO A 290 -14.59 -20.24 29.84
N SER A 291 -15.69 -20.74 30.41
CA SER A 291 -15.80 -20.95 31.85
C SER A 291 -14.63 -21.81 32.31
N TYR A 292 -13.84 -21.28 33.24
CA TYR A 292 -12.82 -22.06 33.93
C TYR A 292 -13.54 -23.22 34.63
N ILE A 293 -13.30 -24.44 34.17
CA ILE A 293 -13.56 -25.63 34.96
C ILE A 293 -12.43 -25.69 35.99
N GLU A 294 -12.77 -25.34 37.23
CA GLU A 294 -11.93 -25.65 38.39
C GLU A 294 -11.81 -27.17 38.49
N TRP A 295 -10.58 -27.68 38.45
CA TRP A 295 -10.22 -29.06 38.81
C TRP A 295 -9.73 -29.07 40.25
#